data_AF-A0A3D4JH72-F1
#
_entry.id   AF-A0A3D4JH72-F1
#
_cell.length_a   1.000
_cell.length_b   1.000
_cell.length_c   1.000
_cell.angle_alpha   90.00
_cell.angle_beta   90.00
_cell.angle_gamma   90.00
#
_symmetry.space_group_name_H-M   'P 1'
#
loop_
_entity.id
_entity.type
_entity.pdbx_description
1 polymer ?
#
loop_
_entity_poly.entity_id
_entity_poly.type
_entity_poly.pdbx_seq_one_letter_code
_entity_poly.pdbx_strand_id
1 'polypeptide(L)'
;MSDSLRRIYNSIDSLFDRNSITEDLHFTKDDVQSSSSKTALQAFEKVYVFVREIDKQASLKMIVSQQGIDLEGKSTYWEFFFDLTSKRAQLVCAWKLLWDEKLDNFKNAVIEFKVTPFPPVNSPLRQMLKDGKMLNQQLASMWKQEMKRRLNLSNPFRDTNLIVKEFTQQGLDISQTEFSLSTKQVNDKTYWVAQTRDKTYSTEFV
;
A
#
# COMPACT_ATOMS: atom_id res chain seq x y z
N MET A 1 -16.52 -34.13 10.34
CA MET A 1 -17.51 -33.03 10.43
C MET A 1 -18.12 -32.80 9.04
N SER A 2 -19.44 -32.93 8.90
CA SER A 2 -20.13 -32.75 7.61
C SER A 2 -20.11 -31.29 7.14
N ASP A 3 -20.29 -31.07 5.84
CA ASP A 3 -20.28 -29.72 5.25
C ASP A 3 -21.42 -28.84 5.79
N SER A 4 -22.58 -29.42 6.10
CA SER A 4 -23.68 -28.70 6.75
C SER A 4 -23.32 -28.19 8.15
N LEU A 5 -22.63 -29.00 8.96
CA LEU A 5 -22.16 -28.56 10.27
C LEU A 5 -21.09 -27.46 10.14
N ARG A 6 -20.21 -27.55 9.15
CA ARG A 6 -19.21 -26.51 8.87
C ARG A 6 -19.84 -25.20 8.41
N ARG A 7 -20.92 -25.24 7.61
CA ARG A 7 -21.68 -24.03 7.25
C ARG A 7 -22.27 -23.35 8.48
N ILE A 8 -22.93 -24.10 9.36
CA ILE A 8 -23.49 -23.55 10.61
C ILE A 8 -22.37 -22.95 11.47
N TYR A 9 -21.26 -23.67 11.62
CA TYR A 9 -20.10 -23.18 12.36
C TYR A 9 -19.53 -21.89 11.76
N ASN A 10 -19.33 -21.82 10.44
CA ASN A 10 -18.85 -20.62 9.75
C ASN A 10 -19.81 -19.45 9.92
N SER A 11 -21.12 -19.68 9.84
CA SER A 11 -22.12 -18.63 10.07
C SER A 11 -21.99 -18.07 11.49
N ILE A 12 -21.88 -18.94 12.50
CA ILE A 12 -21.69 -18.52 13.89
C ILE A 12 -20.37 -17.77 14.05
N ASP A 13 -19.27 -18.32 13.56
CA ASP A 13 -17.93 -17.72 13.66
C ASP A 13 -17.88 -16.33 12.99
N SER A 14 -18.55 -16.18 11.83
CA SER A 14 -18.63 -14.89 11.14
C SER A 14 -19.35 -13.79 11.93
N LEU A 15 -20.30 -14.15 12.82
CA LEU A 15 -20.96 -13.18 13.70
C LEU A 15 -20.02 -12.63 14.79
N PHE A 16 -18.99 -13.40 15.15
CA PHE A 16 -17.95 -13.01 16.09
C PHE A 16 -16.76 -12.33 15.39
N ASP A 17 -16.63 -12.50 14.08
CA ASP A 17 -15.56 -11.94 13.26
C ASP A 17 -15.83 -10.49 12.79
N ARG A 18 -16.22 -9.65 13.76
CA ARG A 18 -16.67 -8.27 13.53
C ARG A 18 -15.59 -7.32 13.01
N ASN A 19 -14.34 -7.77 13.04
CA ASN A 19 -13.21 -6.96 12.59
C ASN A 19 -12.88 -7.17 11.12
N SER A 20 -13.30 -8.29 10.53
CA SER A 20 -12.96 -8.57 9.14
C SER A 20 -13.74 -7.67 8.18
N ILE A 21 -13.03 -7.11 7.21
CA ILE A 21 -13.66 -6.40 6.09
C ILE A 21 -14.03 -7.45 5.06
N THR A 22 -15.29 -7.42 4.61
CA THR A 22 -15.85 -8.43 3.70
C THR A 22 -16.13 -7.88 2.31
N GLU A 23 -16.09 -6.56 2.12
CA GLU A 23 -16.42 -5.86 0.87
C GLU A 23 -15.28 -4.93 0.46
N ASP A 24 -15.23 -4.57 -0.82
CA ASP A 24 -14.30 -3.54 -1.29
C ASP A 24 -14.78 -2.16 -0.81
N LEU A 25 -13.89 -1.39 -0.20
CA LEU A 25 -14.19 -0.05 0.28
C LEU A 25 -13.34 0.98 -0.46
N HIS A 26 -13.97 2.08 -0.87
CA HIS A 26 -13.30 3.21 -1.52
C HIS A 26 -13.77 4.50 -0.88
N PHE A 27 -12.84 5.35 -0.48
CA PHE A 27 -13.15 6.66 0.08
C PHE A 27 -11.97 7.61 -0.08
N THR A 28 -12.25 8.90 0.00
CA THR A 28 -11.26 9.97 -0.17
C THR A 28 -11.28 10.88 1.04
N LYS A 29 -10.11 11.39 1.43
CA LYS A 29 -9.95 12.47 2.41
C LYS A 29 -9.16 13.62 1.79
N ASP A 30 -9.56 14.84 2.10
CA ASP A 30 -8.81 16.03 1.67
C ASP A 30 -7.63 16.29 2.60
N ASP A 31 -6.46 16.62 2.02
CA ASP A 31 -5.31 17.15 2.74
C ASP A 31 -5.14 18.64 2.41
N VAL A 32 -5.98 19.44 3.06
CA VAL A 32 -6.08 20.91 2.86
C VAL A 32 -4.76 21.64 3.18
N GLN A 33 -3.83 20.98 3.90
CA GLN A 33 -2.55 21.58 4.30
C GLN A 33 -1.43 21.38 3.28
N SER A 34 -1.65 20.56 2.24
CA SER A 34 -0.61 20.22 1.28
C SER A 34 -0.96 20.70 -0.12
N SER A 35 -0.23 21.68 -0.62
CA SER A 35 -0.35 22.22 -1.98
C SER A 35 0.94 22.11 -2.80
N SER A 36 1.92 21.34 -2.31
CA SER A 36 3.23 21.17 -2.92
C SER A 36 3.70 19.72 -2.86
N SER A 37 4.61 19.35 -3.78
CA SER A 37 5.17 18.01 -3.85
C SER A 37 5.83 17.61 -2.53
N LYS A 38 5.79 16.31 -2.23
CA LYS A 38 6.27 15.75 -0.95
C LYS A 38 7.26 14.63 -1.19
N THR A 39 8.20 14.46 -0.28
CA THR A 39 8.99 13.23 -0.21
C THR A 39 8.11 12.06 0.22
N ALA A 40 8.60 10.83 0.05
CA ALA A 40 7.85 9.64 0.44
C ALA A 40 7.51 9.64 1.94
N LEU A 41 8.45 10.05 2.80
CA LEU A 41 8.23 10.10 4.26
C LEU A 41 7.17 11.15 4.64
N GLN A 42 7.23 12.33 4.04
CA GLN A 42 6.25 13.40 4.29
C GLN A 42 4.83 12.98 3.89
N ALA A 43 4.68 12.37 2.71
CA ALA A 43 3.37 11.87 2.27
C ALA A 43 2.91 10.68 3.13
N PHE A 44 3.84 9.81 3.55
CA PHE A 44 3.57 8.69 4.43
C PHE A 44 3.03 9.15 5.79
N GLU A 45 3.63 10.18 6.41
CA GLU A 45 3.16 10.71 7.70
C GLU A 45 1.71 11.20 7.64
N LYS A 46 1.29 11.81 6.54
CA LYS A 46 -0.10 12.25 6.31
C LYS A 46 -1.05 11.05 6.17
N VAL A 47 -0.66 10.07 5.37
CA VAL A 47 -1.46 8.87 5.11
C VAL A 47 -1.57 7.98 6.35
N TYR A 48 -0.46 7.77 7.06
CA TYR A 48 -0.34 6.76 8.10
C TYR A 48 -1.27 7.02 9.29
N VAL A 49 -1.55 8.29 9.62
CA VAL A 49 -2.53 8.66 10.67
C VAL A 49 -3.89 8.03 10.37
N PHE A 50 -4.36 8.14 9.14
CA PHE A 50 -5.65 7.59 8.71
C PHE A 50 -5.63 6.06 8.58
N VAL A 51 -4.53 5.51 8.09
CA VAL A 51 -4.35 4.04 8.04
C VAL A 51 -4.48 3.44 9.45
N ARG A 52 -3.94 4.11 10.46
CA ARG A 52 -4.01 3.69 11.87
C ARG A 52 -5.40 3.81 12.49
N GLU A 53 -6.26 4.69 11.98
CA GLU A 53 -7.68 4.74 12.34
C GLU A 53 -8.42 3.48 11.86
N ILE A 54 -8.03 2.95 10.69
CA ILE A 54 -8.63 1.73 10.11
C ILE A 54 -8.10 0.49 10.83
N ASP A 55 -6.77 0.37 10.95
CA ASP A 55 -6.12 -0.76 11.63
C ASP A 55 -4.86 -0.31 12.39
N LYS A 56 -4.92 -0.41 13.72
CA LYS A 56 -3.78 -0.13 14.62
C LYS A 56 -2.62 -1.11 14.45
N GLN A 57 -2.76 -2.16 13.65
CA GLN A 57 -1.69 -3.11 13.32
C GLN A 57 -1.38 -3.12 11.82
N ALA A 58 -1.80 -2.08 11.08
CA ALA A 58 -1.44 -1.94 9.68
C ALA A 58 0.08 -1.98 9.48
N SER A 59 0.52 -2.74 8.49
CA SER A 59 1.94 -2.91 8.16
C SER A 59 2.21 -2.42 6.74
N LEU A 60 3.18 -1.53 6.59
CA LEU A 60 3.59 -1.00 5.29
C LEU A 60 4.36 -2.07 4.51
N LYS A 61 4.00 -2.29 3.26
CA LYS A 61 4.56 -3.33 2.38
C LYS A 61 5.30 -2.79 1.18
N MET A 62 4.84 -1.67 0.63
CA MET A 62 5.39 -1.11 -0.61
C MET A 62 5.12 0.39 -0.67
N ILE A 63 6.05 1.13 -1.25
CA ILE A 63 5.90 2.53 -1.60
C ILE A 63 6.19 2.66 -3.10
N VAL A 64 5.37 3.43 -3.82
CA VAL A 64 5.53 3.64 -5.26
C VAL A 64 5.28 5.10 -5.62
N SER A 65 6.07 5.64 -6.55
CA SER A 65 5.74 6.83 -7.34
C SER A 65 5.88 6.48 -8.82
N GLN A 66 4.77 6.49 -9.57
CA GLN A 66 4.77 6.12 -10.98
C GLN A 66 5.45 7.18 -11.87
N GLN A 67 5.48 8.43 -11.41
CA GLN A 67 6.07 9.58 -12.12
C GLN A 67 7.49 9.92 -11.60
N GLY A 68 8.06 9.06 -10.74
CA GLY A 68 9.39 9.26 -10.19
C GLY A 68 9.41 10.34 -9.10
N ILE A 69 10.54 11.01 -8.95
CA ILE A 69 10.75 12.10 -7.98
C ILE A 69 11.54 13.22 -8.66
N ASP A 70 11.44 14.44 -8.13
CA ASP A 70 12.28 15.57 -8.55
C ASP A 70 13.68 15.54 -7.90
N LEU A 71 14.47 16.58 -8.17
CA LEU A 71 15.82 16.75 -7.63
C LEU A 71 15.87 16.91 -6.10
N GLU A 72 14.75 17.27 -5.48
CA GLU A 72 14.61 17.34 -4.02
C GLU A 72 14.06 16.03 -3.43
N GLY A 73 13.81 15.04 -4.29
CA GLY A 73 13.27 13.74 -3.93
C GLY A 73 11.77 13.76 -3.70
N LYS A 74 11.04 14.74 -4.22
CA LYS A 74 9.60 14.89 -4.02
C LYS A 74 8.82 14.38 -5.23
N SER A 75 7.60 13.92 -4.97
CA SER A 75 6.62 13.55 -6.00
C SER A 75 5.30 14.27 -5.74
N THR A 76 4.54 14.44 -6.81
CA THR A 76 3.13 14.88 -6.78
C THR A 76 2.18 13.70 -6.54
N TYR A 77 2.68 12.47 -6.62
CA TYR A 77 1.89 11.23 -6.50
C TYR A 77 2.67 10.13 -5.77
N TRP A 78 2.09 9.61 -4.69
CA TRP A 78 2.61 8.47 -3.94
C TRP A 78 1.53 7.43 -3.69
N GLU A 79 1.85 6.15 -3.89
CA GLU A 79 1.03 5.02 -3.50
C GLU A 79 1.72 4.23 -2.38
N PHE A 80 0.96 3.97 -1.31
CA PHE A 80 1.39 3.21 -0.15
C PHE A 80 0.52 1.96 -0.01
N PHE A 81 1.17 0.81 0.11
CA PHE A 81 0.49 -0.48 0.21
C PHE A 81 0.63 -1.01 1.62
N PHE A 82 -0.49 -1.36 2.23
CA PHE A 82 -0.55 -1.88 3.59
C PHE A 82 -1.28 -3.20 3.65
N ASP A 83 -0.82 -4.09 4.52
CA ASP A 83 -1.66 -5.18 5.04
C ASP A 83 -2.34 -4.70 6.34
N LEU A 84 -3.67 -4.78 6.37
CA LEU A 84 -4.48 -4.53 7.56
C LEU A 84 -4.59 -5.83 8.36
N THR A 85 -3.62 -6.03 9.24
CA THR A 85 -3.41 -7.27 10.02
C THR A 85 -4.68 -7.76 10.73
N SER A 86 -5.36 -6.86 11.44
CA SER A 86 -6.55 -7.15 12.24
C SER A 86 -7.82 -7.19 11.40
N LYS A 87 -7.85 -6.46 10.27
CA LYS A 87 -9.03 -6.34 9.39
C LYS A 87 -9.08 -7.37 8.27
N ARG A 88 -7.99 -8.12 8.06
CA ARG A 88 -7.83 -9.11 6.98
C ARG A 88 -8.14 -8.54 5.62
N ALA A 89 -7.45 -7.46 5.30
CA ALA A 89 -7.61 -6.76 4.04
C ALA A 89 -6.29 -6.12 3.65
N GLN A 90 -6.16 -5.83 2.37
CA GLN A 90 -5.10 -5.01 1.82
C GLN A 90 -5.63 -3.61 1.62
N LEU A 91 -4.80 -2.60 1.89
CA LEU A 91 -5.13 -1.20 1.67
C LEU A 91 -4.09 -0.60 0.73
N VAL A 92 -4.56 -0.01 -0.35
CA VAL A 92 -3.78 0.93 -1.16
C VAL A 92 -4.22 2.32 -0.79
N CYS A 93 -3.26 3.17 -0.45
CA CYS A 93 -3.50 4.57 -0.15
C CYS A 93 -2.68 5.44 -1.08
N ALA A 94 -3.35 6.28 -1.87
CA ALA A 94 -2.70 7.19 -2.78
C ALA A 94 -2.78 8.62 -2.23
N TRP A 95 -1.62 9.25 -2.02
CA TRP A 95 -1.53 10.70 -1.77
C TRP A 95 -1.22 11.39 -3.10
N LYS A 96 -2.04 12.35 -3.52
CA LYS A 96 -1.87 13.00 -4.83
C LYS A 96 -2.25 14.47 -4.83
N LEU A 97 -1.45 15.29 -5.49
CA LEU A 97 -1.83 16.65 -5.84
C LEU A 97 -2.76 16.65 -7.05
N LEU A 98 -3.80 17.48 -6.99
CA LEU A 98 -4.72 17.66 -8.10
C LEU A 98 -4.27 18.86 -8.93
N TRP A 99 -4.15 18.70 -10.24
CA TRP A 99 -3.82 19.79 -11.15
C TRP A 99 -5.07 20.61 -11.50
N ASP A 100 -5.00 21.94 -11.38
CA ASP A 100 -6.00 22.87 -11.93
C ASP A 100 -5.51 23.44 -13.26
N GLU A 101 -6.07 22.93 -14.36
CA GLU A 101 -5.77 23.42 -15.70
C GLU A 101 -6.10 24.90 -15.90
N LYS A 102 -7.08 25.45 -15.17
CA LYS A 102 -7.49 26.86 -15.34
C LYS A 102 -6.54 27.83 -14.66
N LEU A 103 -5.96 27.42 -13.54
CA LEU A 103 -5.05 28.24 -12.74
C LEU A 103 -3.57 27.89 -12.98
N ASP A 104 -3.31 26.89 -13.82
CA ASP A 104 -1.99 26.37 -14.15
C ASP A 104 -1.17 26.05 -12.88
N ASN A 105 -1.84 25.44 -11.89
CA ASN A 105 -1.23 25.16 -10.59
C ASN A 105 -1.79 23.90 -9.92
N PHE A 106 -1.07 23.40 -8.91
CA PHE A 106 -1.58 22.34 -8.04
C PHE A 106 -2.53 22.88 -6.98
N LYS A 107 -3.66 22.20 -6.81
CA LYS A 107 -4.58 22.34 -5.69
C LYS A 107 -4.11 21.55 -4.48
N ASN A 108 -4.91 21.63 -3.42
CA ASN A 108 -4.78 20.79 -2.24
C ASN A 108 -4.72 19.31 -2.63
N ALA A 109 -3.86 18.58 -1.93
CA ALA A 109 -3.73 17.15 -2.08
C ALA A 109 -4.99 16.42 -1.62
N VAL A 110 -5.21 15.25 -2.19
CA VAL A 110 -6.22 14.30 -1.73
C VAL A 110 -5.55 12.97 -1.39
N ILE A 111 -6.17 12.25 -0.46
CA ILE A 111 -5.77 10.92 -0.05
C ILE A 111 -6.89 9.96 -0.40
N GLU A 112 -6.63 9.09 -1.37
CA GLU A 112 -7.56 8.06 -1.82
C GLU A 112 -7.24 6.74 -1.16
N PHE A 113 -8.25 6.08 -0.59
CA PHE A 113 -8.13 4.80 0.07
C PHE A 113 -8.91 3.76 -0.73
N LYS A 114 -8.25 2.64 -1.00
CA LYS A 114 -8.86 1.44 -1.59
C LYS A 114 -8.55 0.24 -0.72
N VAL A 115 -9.56 -0.29 -0.06
CA VAL A 115 -9.46 -1.48 0.78
C VAL A 115 -10.02 -2.67 0.03
N THR A 116 -9.22 -3.71 -0.14
CA THR A 116 -9.62 -4.97 -0.75
C THR A 116 -9.56 -6.09 0.29
N PRO A 117 -10.67 -6.78 0.57
CA PRO A 117 -10.72 -7.79 1.61
C PRO A 117 -9.93 -9.04 1.20
N PHE A 118 -9.41 -9.78 2.18
CA PHE A 118 -8.85 -11.10 1.96
C PHE A 118 -9.83 -12.20 2.42
N PRO A 119 -10.18 -13.15 1.54
CA PRO A 119 -9.85 -13.19 0.12
C PRO A 119 -10.72 -12.18 -0.65
N PRO A 120 -10.34 -11.80 -1.89
CA PRO A 120 -11.12 -10.86 -2.70
C PRO A 120 -12.57 -11.31 -2.86
N VAL A 121 -13.48 -10.35 -3.07
CA VAL A 121 -14.94 -10.59 -3.12
C VAL A 121 -15.33 -11.69 -4.13
N ASN A 122 -14.62 -11.76 -5.26
CA ASN A 122 -14.87 -12.74 -6.32
C ASN A 122 -14.00 -14.01 -6.24
N SER A 123 -13.33 -14.25 -5.12
CA SER A 123 -12.43 -15.39 -4.96
C SER A 123 -13.20 -16.72 -4.80
N PRO A 124 -12.75 -17.82 -5.45
CA PRO A 124 -13.27 -19.15 -5.21
C PRO A 124 -13.23 -19.58 -3.73
N LEU A 125 -12.29 -19.03 -2.94
CA LEU A 125 -12.17 -19.30 -1.51
C LEU A 125 -13.41 -18.86 -0.73
N ARG A 126 -14.08 -17.78 -1.15
CA ARG A 126 -15.34 -17.34 -0.52
C ARG A 126 -16.46 -18.32 -0.79
N GLN A 127 -16.52 -18.88 -1.99
CA GLN A 127 -17.51 -19.90 -2.31
C GLN A 127 -17.27 -21.17 -1.47
N MET A 128 -16.01 -21.58 -1.32
CA MET A 128 -15.67 -22.73 -0.46
C MET A 128 -16.08 -22.53 1.01
N LEU A 129 -15.99 -21.31 1.55
CA LEU A 129 -16.48 -20.99 2.90
C LEU A 129 -18.00 -21.07 3.00
N LYS A 130 -18.72 -20.50 2.02
CA LYS A 130 -20.19 -20.56 1.94
C LYS A 130 -20.70 -22.00 1.81
N ASP A 131 -19.97 -22.83 1.08
CA ASP A 131 -20.32 -24.24 0.87
C ASP A 131 -19.92 -25.14 2.06
N GLY A 132 -19.21 -24.63 3.07
CA GLY A 132 -18.70 -25.41 4.20
C GLY A 132 -17.50 -26.30 3.86
N LYS A 133 -16.91 -26.14 2.67
CA LYS A 133 -15.71 -26.85 2.23
C LYS A 133 -14.44 -26.37 2.94
N MET A 134 -14.48 -25.15 3.49
CA MET A 134 -13.41 -24.52 4.26
C MET A 134 -13.99 -23.92 5.55
N LEU A 135 -13.18 -23.85 6.61
CA LEU A 135 -13.51 -23.14 7.85
C LEU A 135 -12.98 -21.70 7.82
N ASN A 136 -13.69 -20.76 8.46
CA ASN A 136 -13.21 -19.38 8.62
C ASN A 136 -11.82 -19.29 9.29
N GLN A 137 -11.52 -20.17 10.25
CA GLN A 137 -10.19 -20.25 10.87
C GLN A 137 -9.07 -20.62 9.88
N GLN A 138 -9.38 -21.44 8.87
CA GLN A 138 -8.42 -21.77 7.81
C GLN A 138 -8.15 -20.52 6.96
N LEU A 139 -9.19 -19.74 6.65
CA LEU A 139 -9.06 -18.47 5.95
C LEU A 139 -8.17 -17.47 6.73
N ALA A 140 -8.41 -17.33 8.03
CA ALA A 140 -7.58 -16.49 8.89
C ALA A 140 -6.10 -16.95 8.89
N SER A 141 -5.85 -18.25 8.83
CA SER A 141 -4.51 -18.81 8.72
C SER A 141 -3.87 -18.52 7.35
N MET A 142 -4.65 -18.61 6.28
CA MET A 142 -4.20 -18.22 4.93
C MET A 142 -3.83 -16.74 4.86
N TRP A 143 -4.60 -15.85 5.51
CA TRP A 143 -4.24 -14.44 5.60
C TRP A 143 -2.89 -14.22 6.28
N LYS A 144 -2.65 -14.92 7.41
CA LYS A 144 -1.35 -14.89 8.09
C LYS A 144 -0.19 -15.36 7.20
N GLN A 145 -0.44 -16.25 6.25
CA GLN A 145 0.56 -16.68 5.28
C GLN A 145 0.73 -15.65 4.15
N GLU A 146 -0.36 -15.08 3.64
CA GLU A 146 -0.32 -14.03 2.61
C GLU A 146 0.50 -12.82 3.09
N MET A 147 0.27 -12.38 4.34
CA MET A 147 1.04 -11.28 4.94
C MET A 147 2.55 -11.55 5.03
N LYS A 148 3.00 -12.81 4.96
CA LYS A 148 4.42 -13.17 5.00
C LYS A 148 5.07 -13.19 3.61
N ARG A 149 4.30 -13.10 2.52
CA ARG A 149 4.83 -13.14 1.15
C ARG A 149 5.70 -11.92 0.81
N ARG A 150 5.47 -10.80 1.50
CA ARG A 150 6.29 -9.59 1.41
C ARG A 150 6.68 -9.15 2.82
N LEU A 151 7.96 -8.84 3.04
CA LEU A 151 8.38 -8.27 4.30
C LEU A 151 7.74 -6.90 4.54
N ASN A 152 7.63 -6.53 5.81
CA ASN A 152 7.23 -5.19 6.19
C ASN A 152 8.38 -4.23 5.90
N LEU A 153 8.08 -3.09 5.28
CA LEU A 153 9.00 -1.96 5.27
C LEU A 153 9.12 -1.39 6.68
N SER A 154 10.34 -1.01 7.07
CA SER A 154 10.58 -0.31 8.32
C SER A 154 9.91 1.06 8.31
N ASN A 155 9.51 1.53 9.49
CA ASN A 155 9.07 2.89 9.75
C ASN A 155 9.73 3.36 11.07
N PRO A 156 10.50 4.46 11.07
CA PRO A 156 10.84 5.31 9.92
C PRO A 156 11.76 4.60 8.90
N PHE A 157 11.91 5.20 7.71
CA PHE A 157 12.72 4.71 6.60
C PHE A 157 13.57 5.82 5.98
N ARG A 158 14.62 5.47 5.24
CA ARG A 158 15.43 6.45 4.51
C ARG A 158 14.62 7.10 3.40
N ASP A 159 14.40 8.39 3.57
CA ASP A 159 13.52 9.19 2.72
C ASP A 159 14.13 9.48 1.34
N THR A 160 13.28 9.88 0.40
CA THR A 160 13.61 9.97 -1.02
C THR A 160 14.56 11.11 -1.37
N ASN A 161 14.62 12.17 -0.55
CA ASN A 161 15.62 13.22 -0.69
C ASN A 161 17.05 12.71 -0.42
N LEU A 162 17.21 11.68 0.41
CA LEU A 162 18.53 11.13 0.78
C LEU A 162 19.11 10.18 -0.26
N ILE A 163 18.28 9.68 -1.19
CA ILE A 163 18.70 8.70 -2.21
C ILE A 163 18.90 9.33 -3.60
N VAL A 164 18.42 10.56 -3.82
CA VAL A 164 18.58 11.28 -5.11
C VAL A 164 20.03 11.26 -5.56
N LYS A 165 20.95 11.65 -4.67
CA LYS A 165 22.38 11.72 -4.98
C LYS A 165 22.94 10.38 -5.44
N GLU A 166 22.50 9.28 -4.83
CA GLU A 166 22.99 7.94 -5.19
C GLU A 166 22.48 7.53 -6.58
N PHE A 167 21.21 7.78 -6.88
CA PHE A 167 20.68 7.52 -8.21
C PHE A 167 21.38 8.38 -9.28
N THR A 168 21.61 9.67 -9.02
CA THR A 168 22.37 10.52 -9.94
C THR A 168 23.80 10.02 -10.14
N GLN A 169 24.47 9.55 -9.08
CA GLN A 169 25.81 8.95 -9.18
C GLN A 169 25.83 7.63 -9.97
N GLN A 170 24.75 6.85 -9.93
CA GLN A 170 24.58 5.65 -10.75
C GLN A 170 24.23 5.98 -12.23
N GLY A 171 23.99 7.25 -12.55
CA GLY A 171 23.72 7.76 -13.90
C GLY A 171 22.24 7.94 -14.22
N LEU A 172 21.33 7.96 -13.24
CA LEU A 172 19.95 8.34 -13.47
C LEU A 172 19.83 9.87 -13.62
N ASP A 173 19.35 10.33 -14.78
CA ASP A 173 18.97 11.72 -14.98
C ASP A 173 17.52 11.95 -14.51
N ILE A 174 17.39 12.37 -13.26
CA ILE A 174 16.12 12.63 -12.57
C ILE A 174 15.43 13.90 -13.14
N SER A 175 16.16 14.77 -13.85
CA SER A 175 15.62 16.05 -14.32
C SER A 175 14.82 15.95 -15.62
N GLN A 176 15.07 14.92 -16.44
CA GLN A 176 14.52 14.82 -17.79
C GLN A 176 13.96 13.43 -18.14
N THR A 177 14.16 12.43 -17.27
CA THR A 177 13.73 11.04 -17.55
C THR A 177 12.44 10.70 -16.82
N GLU A 178 11.46 10.15 -17.54
CA GLU A 178 10.32 9.46 -16.91
C GLU A 178 10.79 8.11 -16.33
N PHE A 179 10.65 7.95 -15.02
CA PHE A 179 10.94 6.68 -14.34
C PHE A 179 9.87 6.40 -13.29
N SER A 180 9.69 5.13 -12.96
CA SER A 180 8.94 4.75 -11.76
C SER A 180 9.90 4.53 -10.60
N LEU A 181 9.51 4.96 -9.42
CA LEU A 181 10.21 4.66 -8.17
C LEU A 181 9.36 3.68 -7.36
N SER A 182 9.96 2.62 -6.86
CA SER A 182 9.28 1.66 -5.98
C SER A 182 10.21 1.10 -4.94
N THR A 183 9.66 0.44 -3.93
CA THR A 183 10.46 -0.42 -3.05
C THR A 183 10.43 -1.87 -3.53
N LYS A 184 11.58 -2.54 -3.45
CA LYS A 184 11.72 -3.96 -3.81
C LYS A 184 12.54 -4.69 -2.77
N GLN A 185 12.13 -5.91 -2.47
CA GLN A 185 12.90 -6.82 -1.65
C GLN A 185 13.78 -7.71 -2.54
N VAL A 186 15.06 -7.83 -2.19
CA VAL A 186 16.01 -8.77 -2.80
C VAL A 186 16.70 -9.52 -1.66
N ASN A 187 16.42 -10.81 -1.54
CA ASN A 187 16.80 -11.63 -0.37
C ASN A 187 16.25 -11.02 0.92
N ASP A 188 17.10 -10.79 1.93
CA ASP A 188 16.73 -10.22 3.23
C ASP A 188 16.89 -8.68 3.28
N LYS A 189 17.18 -8.04 2.14
CA LYS A 189 17.37 -6.60 2.05
C LYS A 189 16.26 -5.94 1.24
N THR A 190 15.96 -4.71 1.63
CA THR A 190 14.99 -3.85 0.95
C THR A 190 15.73 -2.73 0.25
N TYR A 191 15.28 -2.39 -0.96
CA TYR A 191 15.88 -1.37 -1.81
C TYR A 191 14.81 -0.40 -2.29
N TRP A 192 15.18 0.86 -2.40
CA TRP A 192 14.58 1.76 -3.36
C TRP A 192 15.05 1.38 -4.77
N VAL A 193 14.11 1.32 -5.71
CA VAL A 193 14.34 0.92 -7.09
C VAL A 193 13.73 1.97 -8.01
N ALA A 194 14.58 2.63 -8.79
CA ALA A 194 14.17 3.50 -9.88
C ALA A 194 14.28 2.72 -11.19
N GLN A 195 13.18 2.64 -11.93
CA GLN A 195 13.10 1.89 -13.19
C GLN A 195 12.74 2.84 -14.34
N THR A 196 13.68 2.96 -15.29
CA THR A 196 13.45 3.59 -16.60
C THR A 196 13.04 2.52 -17.61
N ARG A 197 12.83 2.91 -18.88
CA ARG A 197 12.56 1.96 -19.98
C ARG A 197 13.70 0.96 -20.19
N ASP A 198 14.95 1.42 -20.03
CA ASP A 198 16.14 0.67 -20.44
C ASP A 198 16.99 0.17 -19.27
N LYS A 199 16.84 0.77 -18.08
CA LYS A 199 17.73 0.50 -16.95
C LYS A 199 17.00 0.53 -15.62
N THR A 200 17.54 -0.24 -14.68
CA THR A 200 17.09 -0.24 -13.28
C THR A 200 18.25 0.21 -12.39
N TYR A 201 17.93 1.08 -11.44
CA TYR A 201 18.83 1.64 -10.46
C TYR A 201 18.33 1.25 -9.08
N SER A 202 19.23 0.96 -8.15
CA SER A 202 18.84 0.52 -6.80
C SER A 202 19.77 1.07 -5.73
N THR A 203 19.17 1.43 -4.60
CA THR A 203 19.85 1.86 -3.37
C THR A 203 19.16 1.22 -2.18
N GLU A 204 19.91 0.89 -1.14
CA GLU A 204 19.35 0.27 0.07
C GLU A 204 18.31 1.20 0.73
N PHE A 205 17.25 0.60 1.27
CA PHE A 205 16.10 1.29 1.87
C PHE A 205 16.35 1.78 3.30
N VAL A 206 17.42 1.29 3.93
CA VAL A 206 17.81 1.58 5.32
C VAL A 206 18.24 3.02 5.49
#